data_AF-A0A1H3AZD5-F1
#
_entry.id   AF-A0A1H3AZD5-F1
#
_cell.length_a   1.000
_cell.length_b   1.000
_cell.length_c   1.000
_cell.angle_alpha   90.00
_cell.angle_beta   90.00
_cell.angle_gamma   90.00
#
_symmetry.space_group_name_H-M   'P 1'
#
loop_
_entity.id
_entity.type
_entity.pdbx_description
1 polymer ?
#
loop_
_entity_poly.entity_id
_entity_poly.type
_entity_poly.pdbx_seq_one_letter_code
_entity_poly.pdbx_strand_id
1 'polypeptide(L)'
;MKWQLRATLLSALALSACNPTTEPGQAPLPIPDKTVTNSETTTWVSRHSQAVCDSTAELHQALTGFLDTPTADTLGTSQQIWTQAHNHYRLLATGYRLAGLLPPHVTDDRDTVDGWPLIPGYLDQVPGYPHSGLVYSEVPLTPDFLTTEHQSTDFGYLTLGFHPLEFMLWGNPGESLEDQAQKFVGGAEDPDTMDIPGRRRDLTRLISNLLKRSAEPLCAAAEQSRLSAALTSAHSPGGLPDDLSLAPHEPPVTGESSGVAESEEPGQ
;
A
#
# COMPACT_ATOMS: atom_id res chain seq x y z
N MET A 1 -28.81 -52.50 -49.92
CA MET A 1 -30.12 -52.74 -49.27
C MET A 1 -30.52 -51.48 -48.52
N LYS A 2 -31.61 -50.81 -48.95
CA LYS A 2 -32.51 -49.83 -48.27
C LYS A 2 -31.83 -48.67 -47.51
N TRP A 3 -31.69 -47.44 -48.04
CA TRP A 3 -32.66 -46.37 -48.37
C TRP A 3 -33.52 -45.83 -47.20
N GLN A 4 -33.49 -44.48 -47.05
CA GLN A 4 -34.48 -43.57 -46.43
C GLN A 4 -34.41 -43.36 -44.90
N LEU A 5 -34.71 -42.19 -44.30
CA LEU A 5 -35.33 -40.92 -44.73
C LEU A 5 -35.04 -39.82 -43.67
N ARG A 6 -35.16 -38.56 -44.08
CA ARG A 6 -35.03 -37.33 -43.27
C ARG A 6 -36.16 -37.20 -42.23
N ALA A 7 -35.88 -36.56 -41.10
CA ALA A 7 -36.88 -35.77 -40.37
C ALA A 7 -36.19 -34.66 -39.56
N THR A 8 -36.20 -33.45 -40.13
CA THR A 8 -36.01 -32.19 -39.42
C THR A 8 -37.16 -32.03 -38.42
N LEU A 9 -36.87 -31.85 -37.13
CA LEU A 9 -37.83 -31.30 -36.18
C LEU A 9 -37.27 -29.97 -35.65
N LEU A 10 -37.85 -28.89 -36.16
CA LEU A 10 -37.85 -27.57 -35.53
C LEU A 10 -38.63 -27.70 -34.21
N SER A 11 -37.95 -27.73 -33.08
CA SER A 11 -38.59 -27.53 -31.79
C SER A 11 -38.72 -26.04 -31.53
N ALA A 12 -39.95 -25.55 -31.57
CA ALA A 12 -40.33 -24.19 -31.21
C ALA A 12 -39.88 -23.88 -29.78
N LEU A 13 -39.02 -22.86 -29.61
CA LEU A 13 -38.81 -22.20 -28.33
C LEU A 13 -40.12 -21.52 -27.93
N ALA A 14 -40.87 -22.13 -27.02
CA ALA A 14 -41.89 -21.42 -26.27
C ALA A 14 -41.17 -20.44 -25.34
N LEU A 15 -41.19 -19.15 -25.68
CA LEU A 15 -40.90 -18.07 -24.74
C LEU A 15 -41.96 -18.12 -23.64
N SER A 16 -41.66 -18.86 -22.57
CA SER A 16 -42.37 -18.68 -21.30
C SER A 16 -41.86 -17.37 -20.73
N ALA A 17 -42.62 -16.29 -20.97
CA ALA A 17 -42.44 -15.03 -20.27
C ALA A 17 -42.58 -15.32 -18.78
N CYS A 18 -41.50 -15.16 -18.01
CA CYS A 18 -41.59 -15.11 -16.56
C CYS A 18 -42.45 -13.90 -16.20
N ASN A 19 -43.70 -14.17 -15.82
CA ASN A 19 -44.44 -13.24 -14.97
C ASN A 19 -43.59 -13.05 -13.70
N PRO A 20 -43.30 -11.82 -13.26
CA PRO A 20 -42.82 -11.62 -11.91
C PRO A 20 -43.96 -12.00 -10.98
N THR A 21 -43.91 -13.21 -10.44
CA THR A 21 -44.64 -13.52 -9.21
C THR A 21 -44.06 -12.58 -8.17
N THR A 22 -44.83 -11.56 -7.79
CA THR A 22 -44.51 -10.69 -6.66
C THR A 22 -44.40 -11.56 -5.42
N GLU A 23 -43.18 -11.95 -5.09
CA GLU A 23 -42.84 -12.56 -3.81
C GLU A 23 -43.26 -11.56 -2.73
N PRO A 24 -44.07 -11.95 -1.72
CA PRO A 24 -44.40 -11.05 -0.63
C PRO A 24 -43.07 -10.60 0.00
N GLY A 25 -42.82 -9.29 -0.05
CA GLY A 25 -41.56 -8.70 0.34
C GLY A 25 -41.07 -9.26 1.67
N GLN A 26 -39.94 -9.96 1.64
CA GLN A 26 -39.21 -10.31 2.85
C GLN A 26 -39.05 -9.02 3.65
N ALA A 27 -39.62 -8.99 4.85
CA ALA A 27 -39.28 -7.95 5.82
C ALA A 27 -37.75 -7.92 5.96
N PRO A 28 -37.12 -6.73 6.02
CA PRO A 28 -35.69 -6.64 6.26
C PRO A 28 -35.34 -7.53 7.44
N LEU A 29 -34.33 -8.40 7.26
CA LEU A 29 -33.85 -9.22 8.35
C LEU A 29 -33.51 -8.29 9.53
N PRO A 30 -33.93 -8.62 10.77
CA PRO A 30 -33.58 -7.81 11.91
C PRO A 30 -32.06 -7.72 11.98
N ILE A 31 -31.52 -6.49 11.88
CA ILE A 31 -30.11 -6.24 12.10
C ILE A 31 -29.86 -6.63 13.56
N PRO A 32 -28.97 -7.60 13.84
CA PRO A 32 -28.68 -7.98 15.21
C PRO A 32 -28.05 -6.76 15.91
N ASP A 33 -28.77 -6.23 16.89
CA ASP A 33 -28.35 -5.10 17.73
C ASP A 33 -27.33 -5.61 18.75
N LYS A 34 -26.14 -6.00 18.27
CA LYS A 34 -25.03 -6.37 19.14
C LYS A 34 -24.32 -5.10 19.57
N THR A 35 -24.61 -4.65 20.78
CA THR A 35 -23.81 -3.64 21.47
C THR A 35 -22.39 -4.20 21.67
N VAL A 36 -21.40 -3.66 20.94
CA VAL A 36 -19.98 -3.98 21.15
C VAL A 36 -19.56 -3.45 22.52
N THR A 37 -18.97 -4.31 23.35
CA THR A 37 -18.49 -3.93 24.68
C THR A 37 -17.09 -3.31 24.63
N ASN A 38 -16.77 -2.43 25.58
CA ASN A 38 -15.44 -1.81 25.69
C ASN A 38 -14.32 -2.86 25.79
N SER A 39 -14.58 -4.00 26.45
CA SER A 39 -13.64 -5.12 26.56
C SER A 39 -13.37 -5.81 25.22
N GLU A 40 -14.39 -5.95 24.36
CA GLU A 40 -14.24 -6.53 23.03
C GLU A 40 -13.42 -5.61 22.13
N THR A 41 -13.68 -4.30 22.14
CA THR A 41 -12.89 -3.30 21.41
C THR A 41 -11.43 -3.31 21.86
N THR A 42 -11.18 -3.30 23.17
CA THR A 42 -9.82 -3.33 23.72
C THR A 42 -9.07 -4.60 23.30
N THR A 43 -9.75 -5.76 23.35
CA THR A 43 -9.17 -7.05 22.93
C THR A 43 -8.86 -7.05 21.43
N TRP A 44 -9.76 -6.50 20.60
CA TRP A 44 -9.56 -6.38 19.16
C TRP A 44 -8.34 -5.50 18.86
N VAL A 45 -8.28 -4.29 19.42
CA VAL A 45 -7.18 -3.35 19.19
C VAL A 45 -5.85 -3.95 19.61
N SER A 46 -5.78 -4.55 20.81
CA SER A 46 -4.54 -5.14 21.31
C SER A 46 -4.05 -6.29 20.41
N ARG A 47 -4.95 -7.21 20.03
CA ARG A 47 -4.62 -8.33 19.13
C ARG A 47 -4.11 -7.86 17.78
N HIS A 48 -4.82 -6.92 17.15
CA HIS A 48 -4.48 -6.48 15.81
C HIS A 48 -3.26 -5.57 15.78
N SER A 49 -3.02 -4.78 16.82
CA SER A 49 -1.78 -4.03 16.99
C SER A 49 -0.60 -5.00 17.09
N GLN A 50 -0.69 -6.00 17.98
CA GLN A 50 0.38 -7.01 18.13
C GLN A 50 0.64 -7.77 16.83
N ALA A 51 -0.42 -8.16 16.10
CA ALA A 51 -0.27 -8.83 14.81
C ALA A 51 0.52 -8.00 13.78
N VAL A 52 0.40 -6.67 13.79
CA VAL A 52 1.21 -5.79 12.92
C VAL A 52 2.68 -5.81 13.33
N CYS A 53 3.01 -5.66 14.61
CA CYS A 53 4.41 -5.70 15.05
C CYS A 53 5.04 -7.07 14.81
N ASP A 54 4.33 -8.16 15.10
CA ASP A 54 4.83 -9.52 14.90
C ASP A 54 5.07 -9.79 13.40
N SER A 55 4.10 -9.46 12.54
CA SER A 55 4.21 -9.71 11.11
C SER A 55 5.24 -8.82 10.40
N THR A 56 5.46 -7.58 10.85
CA THR A 56 6.55 -6.74 10.31
C THR A 56 7.94 -7.21 10.76
N ALA A 57 8.06 -7.78 11.97
CA ALA A 57 9.27 -8.45 12.41
C ALA A 57 9.56 -9.72 11.61
N GLU A 58 8.53 -10.55 11.37
CA GLU A 58 8.62 -11.74 10.52
C GLU A 58 8.98 -11.39 9.07
N LEU A 59 8.37 -10.34 8.51
CA LEU A 59 8.70 -9.81 7.20
C LEU A 59 10.18 -9.41 7.10
N HIS A 60 10.69 -8.66 8.08
CA HIS A 60 12.10 -8.27 8.09
C HIS A 60 13.04 -9.49 8.16
N GLN A 61 12.68 -10.52 8.93
CA GLN A 61 13.45 -11.77 8.99
C GLN A 61 13.44 -12.52 7.66
N ALA A 62 12.26 -12.68 7.03
CA ALA A 62 12.12 -13.34 5.74
C ALA A 62 12.93 -12.64 4.66
N LEU A 63 12.87 -11.31 4.63
CA LEU A 63 13.63 -10.48 3.71
C LEU A 63 15.13 -10.57 3.97
N THR A 64 15.58 -10.64 5.21
CA THR A 64 17.00 -10.87 5.50
C THR A 64 17.45 -12.20 4.88
N GLY A 65 16.66 -13.27 5.04
CA GLY A 65 16.92 -14.57 4.41
C GLY A 65 16.94 -14.52 2.88
N PHE A 66 15.98 -13.83 2.25
CA PHE A 66 15.98 -13.59 0.80
C PHE A 66 17.23 -12.83 0.35
N LEU A 67 17.58 -11.73 1.03
CA LEU A 67 18.70 -10.89 0.62
C LEU A 67 20.05 -11.59 0.82
N ASP A 68 20.17 -12.49 1.79
CA ASP A 68 21.37 -13.32 1.98
C ASP A 68 21.43 -14.50 1.00
N THR A 69 20.30 -14.97 0.47
CA THR A 69 20.23 -16.05 -0.52
C THR A 69 19.12 -15.76 -1.55
N PRO A 70 19.39 -14.87 -2.52
CA PRO A 70 18.37 -14.40 -3.45
C PRO A 70 18.05 -15.48 -4.48
N THR A 71 16.88 -16.09 -4.34
CA THR A 71 16.33 -17.09 -5.27
C THR A 71 14.84 -16.81 -5.48
N ALA A 72 14.25 -17.39 -6.52
CA ALA A 72 12.82 -17.28 -6.77
C ALA A 72 11.98 -17.79 -5.57
N ASP A 73 12.42 -18.86 -4.91
CA ASP A 73 11.73 -19.44 -3.74
C ASP A 73 11.77 -18.51 -2.52
N THR A 74 12.93 -17.94 -2.20
CA THR A 74 13.07 -17.02 -1.06
C THR A 74 12.39 -15.68 -1.33
N LEU A 75 12.37 -15.22 -2.58
CA LEU A 75 11.58 -14.06 -3.00
C LEU A 75 10.07 -14.33 -2.88
N GLY A 76 9.59 -15.44 -3.44
CA GLY A 76 8.18 -15.82 -3.40
C GLY A 76 7.66 -15.96 -1.96
N THR A 77 8.47 -16.53 -1.07
CA THR A 77 8.17 -16.58 0.37
C THR A 77 8.09 -15.18 0.98
N SER A 78 9.02 -14.29 0.64
CA SER A 78 9.03 -12.90 1.13
C SER A 78 7.81 -12.11 0.65
N GLN A 79 7.37 -12.30 -0.60
CA GLN A 79 6.16 -11.67 -1.14
C GLN A 79 4.89 -12.12 -0.40
N GLN A 80 4.79 -13.40 -0.04
CA GLN A 80 3.66 -13.93 0.73
C GLN A 80 3.62 -13.33 2.13
N ILE A 81 4.77 -13.27 2.82
CA ILE A 81 4.87 -12.69 4.16
C ILE A 81 4.61 -11.18 4.12
N TRP A 82 5.08 -10.48 3.07
CA TRP A 82 4.75 -9.08 2.84
C TRP A 82 3.24 -8.88 2.73
N THR A 83 2.57 -9.70 1.94
CA THR A 83 1.11 -9.63 1.74
C THR A 83 0.36 -9.83 3.05
N GLN A 84 0.79 -10.79 3.87
CA GLN A 84 0.21 -11.03 5.17
C GLN A 84 0.40 -9.84 6.13
N ALA A 85 1.63 -9.32 6.22
CA ALA A 85 1.95 -8.18 7.07
C ALA A 85 1.16 -6.92 6.66
N HIS A 86 1.06 -6.66 5.36
CA HIS A 86 0.28 -5.53 4.85
C HIS A 86 -1.21 -5.68 5.15
N ASN A 87 -1.77 -6.89 5.01
CA ASN A 87 -3.16 -7.16 5.35
C ASN A 87 -3.46 -6.94 6.85
N HIS A 88 -2.55 -7.35 7.75
CA HIS A 88 -2.67 -7.05 9.17
C HIS A 88 -2.67 -5.54 9.42
N TYR A 89 -1.75 -4.82 8.78
CA TYR A 89 -1.68 -3.37 8.89
C TYR A 89 -2.95 -2.69 8.38
N ARG A 90 -3.44 -3.04 7.18
CA ARG A 90 -4.64 -2.47 6.57
C ARG A 90 -5.90 -2.66 7.44
N LEU A 91 -6.01 -3.81 8.10
CA LEU A 91 -7.11 -4.07 9.03
C LEU A 91 -7.04 -3.12 10.24
N LEU A 92 -5.86 -2.96 10.84
CA LEU A 92 -5.68 -2.02 11.96
C LEU A 92 -5.90 -0.56 11.53
N ALA A 93 -5.36 -0.18 10.37
CA ALA A 93 -5.51 1.15 9.78
C ALA A 93 -6.99 1.50 9.52
N THR A 94 -7.82 0.50 9.17
CA THR A 94 -9.28 0.69 9.09
C THR A 94 -9.87 1.07 10.45
N GLY A 95 -9.38 0.49 11.54
CA GLY A 95 -9.75 0.89 12.90
C GLY A 95 -9.43 2.35 13.20
N TYR A 96 -8.22 2.82 12.85
CA TYR A 96 -7.85 4.24 12.97
C TYR A 96 -8.79 5.16 12.19
N ARG A 97 -9.10 4.82 10.94
CA ARG A 97 -10.03 5.59 10.10
C ARG A 97 -11.43 5.66 10.70
N LEU A 98 -11.97 4.53 11.15
CA LEU A 98 -13.29 4.48 11.81
C LEU A 98 -13.33 5.28 13.11
N ALA A 99 -12.20 5.37 13.81
CA ALA A 99 -12.05 6.16 15.02
C ALA A 99 -11.83 7.67 14.76
N GLY A 100 -11.70 8.09 13.49
CA GLY A 100 -11.33 9.47 13.14
C GLY A 100 -9.92 9.85 13.62
N LEU A 101 -9.02 8.89 13.75
CA LEU A 101 -7.65 9.08 14.23
C LEU A 101 -6.65 8.86 13.10
N LEU A 102 -5.57 9.66 13.10
CA LEU A 102 -4.35 9.31 12.38
C LEU A 102 -3.55 8.27 13.17
N PRO A 103 -2.95 7.27 12.51
CA PRO A 103 -1.96 6.39 13.12
C PRO A 103 -0.73 7.17 13.63
N PRO A 104 -0.02 6.68 14.66
CA PRO A 104 1.08 7.38 15.33
C PRO A 104 2.34 7.57 14.47
N HIS A 105 2.51 6.78 13.39
CA HIS A 105 3.65 6.90 12.47
C HIS A 105 3.43 7.94 11.38
N VAL A 106 2.25 8.58 11.35
CA VAL A 106 1.93 9.70 10.48
C VAL A 106 2.24 11.00 11.21
N THR A 107 3.19 11.79 10.72
CA THR A 107 3.58 13.09 11.29
C THR A 107 3.64 14.12 10.18
N ASP A 108 3.03 15.30 10.37
CA ASP A 108 2.99 16.37 9.38
C ASP A 108 2.66 15.84 7.97
N ASP A 109 1.55 15.10 7.87
CA ASP A 109 1.06 14.45 6.64
C ASP A 109 2.03 13.48 5.94
N ARG A 110 3.16 13.13 6.60
CA ARG A 110 4.11 12.11 6.15
C ARG A 110 3.81 10.76 6.75
N ASP A 111 3.60 9.74 5.92
CA ASP A 111 3.27 8.37 6.32
C ASP A 111 4.45 7.42 6.07
N THR A 112 5.13 7.04 7.14
CA THR A 112 6.32 6.19 7.09
C THR A 112 6.01 4.68 7.01
N VAL A 113 4.74 4.27 7.01
CA VAL A 113 4.33 2.85 6.96
C VAL A 113 3.58 2.53 5.67
N ASP A 114 2.63 3.36 5.24
CA ASP A 114 1.72 3.04 4.13
C ASP A 114 1.48 4.23 3.19
N GLY A 115 2.48 5.11 3.07
CA GLY A 115 2.45 6.23 2.14
C GLY A 115 2.20 5.78 0.69
N TRP A 116 1.38 6.54 -0.04
CA TRP A 116 0.99 6.28 -1.43
C TRP A 116 0.58 7.59 -2.12
N PRO A 117 0.84 7.81 -3.43
CA PRO A 117 1.46 6.91 -4.41
C PRO A 117 2.99 6.87 -4.37
N LEU A 118 3.59 5.80 -4.89
CA LEU A 118 5.05 5.67 -5.10
C LEU A 118 5.45 6.12 -6.51
N ILE A 119 6.60 6.80 -6.63
CA ILE A 119 7.33 6.96 -7.89
C ILE A 119 8.44 5.90 -7.95
N PRO A 120 8.29 4.79 -8.70
CA PRO A 120 9.21 3.64 -8.59
C PRO A 120 10.63 3.96 -9.06
N GLY A 121 10.76 4.84 -10.06
CA GLY A 121 12.04 5.32 -10.59
C GLY A 121 12.90 6.07 -9.58
N TYR A 122 12.33 6.48 -8.44
CA TYR A 122 13.09 7.07 -7.33
C TYR A 122 13.88 6.01 -6.55
N LEU A 123 13.39 4.77 -6.50
CA LEU A 123 14.07 3.67 -5.80
C LEU A 123 15.05 2.93 -6.72
N ASP A 124 14.59 2.53 -7.91
CA ASP A 124 15.35 1.64 -8.80
C ASP A 124 15.04 1.92 -10.28
N GLN A 125 15.63 1.11 -11.16
CA GLN A 125 15.39 1.12 -12.60
C GLN A 125 13.91 0.87 -12.96
N VAL A 126 13.43 1.63 -13.94
CA VAL A 126 12.11 1.48 -14.55
C VAL A 126 12.22 1.46 -16.08
N PRO A 127 11.21 0.98 -16.83
CA PRO A 127 11.22 1.03 -18.29
C PRO A 127 11.52 2.44 -18.81
N GLY A 128 12.51 2.54 -19.71
CA GLY A 128 12.99 3.81 -20.26
C GLY A 128 14.07 4.51 -19.41
N TYR A 129 14.25 4.12 -18.14
CA TYR A 129 15.25 4.69 -17.23
C TYR A 129 16.03 3.56 -16.51
N PRO A 130 16.97 2.89 -17.19
CA PRO A 130 17.65 1.69 -16.68
C PRO A 130 18.69 1.95 -15.58
N HIS A 131 18.99 3.22 -15.29
CA HIS A 131 19.98 3.64 -14.30
C HIS A 131 19.41 4.69 -13.33
N SER A 132 18.10 4.65 -13.07
CA SER A 132 17.44 5.57 -12.16
C SER A 132 17.46 5.10 -10.70
N GLY A 133 17.20 6.05 -9.81
CA GLY A 133 16.88 5.77 -8.42
C GLY A 133 18.06 5.60 -7.49
N LEU A 134 17.76 5.47 -6.21
CA LEU A 134 18.74 5.33 -5.13
C LEU A 134 19.69 4.14 -5.31
N VAL A 135 19.23 3.07 -5.96
CA VAL A 135 20.05 1.90 -6.30
C VAL A 135 21.23 2.26 -7.20
N TYR A 136 21.05 3.17 -8.16
CA TYR A 136 22.07 3.59 -9.14
C TYR A 136 22.79 4.90 -8.80
N SER A 137 22.54 5.45 -7.62
CA SER A 137 23.12 6.71 -7.16
C SER A 137 24.31 6.48 -6.20
N GLU A 138 25.23 7.44 -6.11
CA GLU A 138 26.35 7.41 -5.16
C GLU A 138 25.98 7.88 -3.74
N VAL A 139 24.73 8.30 -3.54
CA VAL A 139 24.25 8.76 -2.22
C VAL A 139 24.38 7.67 -1.15
N PRO A 140 24.60 8.06 0.11
CA PRO A 140 24.70 7.11 1.22
C PRO A 140 23.36 6.39 1.44
N LEU A 141 23.41 5.06 1.61
CA LEU A 141 22.26 4.28 2.05
C LEU A 141 22.34 4.10 3.57
N THR A 142 21.72 5.00 4.31
CA THR A 142 21.64 4.97 5.77
C THR A 142 20.21 5.19 6.25
N PRO A 143 19.87 4.74 7.48
CA PRO A 143 18.55 5.03 8.07
C PRO A 143 18.20 6.51 8.08
N ASP A 144 19.14 7.38 8.44
CA ASP A 144 18.93 8.81 8.53
C ASP A 144 18.70 9.45 7.16
N PHE A 145 19.47 9.02 6.14
CA PHE A 145 19.30 9.48 4.78
C PHE A 145 17.93 9.10 4.25
N LEU A 146 17.52 7.82 4.36
CA LEU A 146 16.21 7.39 3.88
C LEU A 146 15.07 8.09 4.61
N THR A 147 15.19 8.29 5.92
CA THR A 147 14.17 9.01 6.70
C THR A 147 14.06 10.48 6.29
N THR A 148 15.19 11.13 6.01
CA THR A 148 15.23 12.53 5.55
C THR A 148 14.66 12.68 4.14
N GLU A 149 14.99 11.76 3.24
CA GLU A 149 14.50 11.78 1.86
C GLU A 149 13.03 11.38 1.73
N HIS A 150 12.48 10.67 2.72
CA HIS A 150 11.10 10.22 2.71
C HIS A 150 10.13 11.39 2.59
N GLN A 151 9.44 11.48 1.46
CA GLN A 151 8.47 12.54 1.18
C GLN A 151 9.04 13.95 1.41
N SER A 152 10.33 14.17 1.16
CA SER A 152 11.02 15.41 1.50
C SER A 152 10.58 16.61 0.65
N THR A 153 10.48 16.39 -0.66
CA THR A 153 10.17 17.42 -1.67
C THR A 153 8.97 17.06 -2.54
N ASP A 154 8.63 15.78 -2.61
CA ASP A 154 7.47 15.24 -3.32
C ASP A 154 6.89 14.07 -2.50
N PHE A 155 5.56 14.00 -2.36
CA PHE A 155 4.89 12.91 -1.65
C PHE A 155 5.13 11.53 -2.28
N GLY A 156 5.47 11.50 -3.57
CA GLY A 156 5.81 10.29 -4.31
C GLY A 156 7.22 9.74 -4.04
N TYR A 157 8.08 10.52 -3.38
CA TYR A 157 9.45 10.09 -3.00
C TYR A 157 9.42 9.24 -1.74
N LEU A 158 8.84 8.04 -1.89
CA LEU A 158 8.71 7.10 -0.79
C LEU A 158 9.97 6.23 -0.69
N THR A 159 10.71 6.41 0.39
CA THR A 159 11.86 5.58 0.79
C THR A 159 11.54 4.62 1.94
N LEU A 160 10.35 4.70 2.54
CA LEU A 160 9.94 3.96 3.73
C LEU A 160 8.54 3.37 3.51
N GLY A 161 8.22 2.30 4.25
CA GLY A 161 6.89 1.72 4.27
C GLY A 161 6.70 0.50 3.38
N PHE A 162 5.46 0.02 3.31
CA PHE A 162 5.07 -1.17 2.58
C PHE A 162 5.26 -1.04 1.08
N HIS A 163 4.93 0.11 0.47
CA HIS A 163 4.93 0.28 -0.99
C HIS A 163 6.33 0.40 -1.61
N PRO A 164 7.32 1.10 -1.02
CA PRO A 164 8.70 0.98 -1.47
C PRO A 164 9.19 -0.47 -1.43
N LEU A 165 8.87 -1.18 -0.36
CA LEU A 165 9.26 -2.58 -0.20
C LEU A 165 8.57 -3.49 -1.23
N GLU A 166 7.30 -3.25 -1.53
CA GLU A 166 6.55 -3.91 -2.60
C GLU A 166 7.27 -3.75 -3.93
N PHE A 167 7.63 -2.54 -4.32
CA PHE A 167 8.36 -2.33 -5.58
C PHE A 167 9.70 -3.08 -5.60
N MET A 168 10.44 -3.11 -4.48
CA MET A 168 11.69 -3.88 -4.43
C MET A 168 11.48 -5.39 -4.61
N LEU A 169 10.31 -5.94 -4.23
CA LEU A 169 10.02 -7.37 -4.30
C LEU A 169 9.32 -7.82 -5.58
N TRP A 170 8.47 -6.98 -6.16
CA TRP A 170 7.76 -7.29 -7.41
C TRP A 170 8.43 -6.71 -8.65
N GLY A 171 9.21 -5.63 -8.49
CA GLY A 171 9.85 -4.93 -9.59
C GLY A 171 8.84 -4.28 -10.52
N ASN A 172 9.18 -4.25 -11.82
CA ASN A 172 8.32 -3.65 -12.83
C ASN A 172 7.19 -4.60 -13.24
N PRO A 173 6.06 -4.06 -13.75
CA PRO A 173 4.96 -4.90 -14.23
C PRO A 173 5.40 -5.94 -15.25
N GLY A 174 5.07 -7.20 -15.00
CA GLY A 174 5.35 -8.33 -15.90
C GLY A 174 6.70 -9.03 -15.66
N GLU A 175 7.48 -8.61 -14.67
CA GLU A 175 8.70 -9.32 -14.28
C GLU A 175 8.39 -10.66 -13.59
N SER A 176 9.17 -11.69 -13.91
CA SER A 176 9.07 -13.01 -13.27
C SER A 176 9.78 -13.01 -11.92
N LEU A 177 9.47 -14.00 -11.07
CA LEU A 177 10.17 -14.20 -9.79
C LEU A 177 11.66 -14.45 -10.01
N GLU A 178 12.00 -15.23 -11.03
CA GLU A 178 13.38 -15.54 -11.39
C GLU A 178 14.13 -14.29 -11.83
N ASP A 179 13.54 -13.49 -12.74
CA ASP A 179 14.18 -12.26 -13.22
C ASP A 179 14.36 -11.24 -12.09
N GLN A 180 13.36 -11.10 -11.22
CA GLN A 180 13.43 -10.17 -10.11
C GLN A 180 14.45 -10.61 -9.05
N ALA A 181 14.47 -11.89 -8.68
CA ALA A 181 15.47 -12.43 -7.75
C ALA A 181 16.89 -12.26 -8.30
N GLN A 182 17.10 -12.46 -9.61
CA GLN A 182 18.40 -12.34 -10.25
C GLN A 182 19.02 -10.93 -10.12
N LYS A 183 18.20 -9.87 -9.99
CA LYS A 183 18.69 -8.50 -9.76
C LYS A 183 19.40 -8.31 -8.42
N PHE A 184 19.20 -9.22 -7.48
CA PHE A 184 19.84 -9.21 -6.16
C PHE A 184 21.08 -10.13 -6.11
N VAL A 185 21.33 -10.92 -7.17
CA VAL A 185 22.48 -11.84 -7.24
C VAL A 185 23.71 -11.08 -7.72
N GLY A 186 24.83 -11.26 -7.02
CA GLY A 186 26.14 -10.76 -7.44
C GLY A 186 26.66 -9.57 -6.64
N GLY A 187 27.75 -9.00 -7.15
CA GLY A 187 28.52 -7.92 -6.56
C GLY A 187 29.38 -7.26 -7.64
N ALA A 188 29.80 -6.02 -7.44
CA ALA A 188 30.86 -5.45 -8.28
C ALA A 188 32.12 -6.33 -8.15
N GLU A 189 32.59 -6.89 -9.26
CA GLU A 189 33.87 -7.63 -9.29
C GLU A 189 35.06 -6.67 -9.26
N ASP A 190 34.85 -5.43 -9.70
CA ASP A 190 35.80 -4.34 -9.73
C ASP A 190 35.48 -3.30 -8.63
N PRO A 191 36.40 -3.02 -7.70
CA PRO A 191 36.22 -2.00 -6.66
C PRO A 191 35.90 -0.59 -7.19
N ASP A 192 36.28 -0.30 -8.43
CA ASP A 192 36.03 1.00 -9.07
C ASP A 192 34.62 1.07 -9.70
N THR A 193 33.83 -0.02 -9.62
CA THR A 193 32.45 -0.07 -10.10
C THR A 193 31.46 -0.18 -8.95
N MET A 194 30.30 0.46 -9.10
CA MET A 194 29.24 0.43 -8.10
C MET A 194 28.59 -0.96 -8.06
N ASP A 195 28.54 -1.57 -6.87
CA ASP A 195 27.82 -2.83 -6.66
C ASP A 195 26.30 -2.58 -6.66
N ILE A 196 25.69 -2.61 -7.84
CA ILE A 196 24.26 -2.37 -8.01
C ILE A 196 23.41 -3.45 -7.32
N PRO A 197 23.64 -4.78 -7.49
CA PRO A 197 22.93 -5.80 -6.72
C PRO A 197 23.09 -5.63 -5.21
N GLY A 198 24.29 -5.29 -4.73
CA GLY A 198 24.57 -5.01 -3.32
C GLY A 198 23.81 -3.81 -2.79
N ARG A 199 23.83 -2.67 -3.50
CA ARG A 199 23.03 -1.49 -3.14
C ARG A 199 21.54 -1.80 -3.11
N ARG A 200 21.05 -2.62 -4.04
CA ARG A 200 19.66 -3.09 -4.05
C ARG A 200 19.34 -3.91 -2.80
N ARG A 201 20.23 -4.84 -2.39
CA ARG A 201 20.08 -5.58 -1.13
C ARG A 201 20.07 -4.65 0.08
N ASP A 202 21.01 -3.72 0.15
CA ASP A 202 21.15 -2.78 1.27
C ASP A 202 19.94 -1.87 1.41
N LEU A 203 19.45 -1.30 0.29
CA LEU A 203 18.25 -0.48 0.27
C LEU A 203 17.04 -1.28 0.76
N THR A 204 16.77 -2.46 0.20
CA THR A 204 15.65 -3.32 0.63
C THR A 204 15.74 -3.70 2.11
N ARG A 205 16.95 -4.00 2.60
CA ARG A 205 17.20 -4.32 4.01
C ARG A 205 16.89 -3.12 4.92
N LEU A 206 17.32 -1.92 4.53
CA LEU A 206 17.05 -0.69 5.27
C LEU A 206 15.55 -0.39 5.31
N ILE A 207 14.86 -0.45 4.16
CA ILE A 207 13.41 -0.23 4.07
C ILE A 207 12.68 -1.19 5.02
N SER A 208 13.00 -2.48 4.99
CA SER A 208 12.33 -3.48 5.84
C SER A 208 12.59 -3.27 7.35
N ASN A 209 13.80 -2.88 7.74
CA ASN A 209 14.12 -2.59 9.13
C ASN A 209 13.43 -1.31 9.61
N LEU A 210 13.35 -0.30 8.75
CA LEU A 210 12.66 0.96 9.06
C LEU A 210 11.14 0.75 9.15
N LEU A 211 10.54 -0.02 8.24
CA LEU A 211 9.11 -0.41 8.34
C LEU A 211 8.80 -1.07 9.68
N LYS A 212 9.62 -2.04 10.11
CA LYS A 212 9.49 -2.67 11.43
C LYS A 212 9.52 -1.63 12.55
N ARG A 213 10.49 -0.70 12.53
CA ARG A 213 10.61 0.38 13.53
C ARG A 213 9.43 1.35 13.51
N SER A 214 8.97 1.76 12.33
CA SER A 214 7.81 2.65 12.18
C SER A 214 6.50 2.00 12.63
N ALA A 215 6.41 0.67 12.65
CA ALA A 215 5.27 -0.05 13.17
C ALA A 215 5.26 -0.16 14.71
N GLU A 216 6.42 -0.09 15.38
CA GLU A 216 6.53 -0.27 16.85
C GLU A 216 5.58 0.63 17.68
N PRO A 217 5.37 1.93 17.35
CA PRO A 217 4.45 2.79 18.09
C PRO A 217 3.00 2.31 18.11
N LEU A 218 2.56 1.56 17.09
CA LEU A 218 1.20 0.97 17.03
C LEU A 218 0.96 -0.01 18.18
N CYS A 219 2.03 -0.61 18.71
CA CYS A 219 1.99 -1.61 19.77
C CYS A 219 2.16 -1.01 21.17
N ALA A 220 2.39 0.30 21.29
CA ALA A 220 2.48 0.96 22.59
C ALA A 220 1.12 0.89 23.33
N ALA A 221 1.14 0.51 24.61
CA ALA A 221 -0.08 0.36 25.42
C ALA A 221 -0.92 1.66 25.48
N ALA A 222 -0.25 2.81 25.51
CA ALA A 222 -0.90 4.12 25.46
C ALA A 222 -1.66 4.33 24.14
N GLU A 223 -1.04 3.93 23.03
CA GLU A 223 -1.65 4.07 21.69
C GLU A 223 -2.82 3.10 21.51
N GLN A 224 -2.66 1.84 21.95
CA GLN A 224 -3.75 0.86 21.95
C GLN A 224 -4.95 1.35 22.77
N SER A 225 -4.69 1.98 23.92
CA SER A 225 -5.73 2.58 24.76
C SER A 225 -6.43 3.75 24.07
N ARG A 226 -5.66 4.62 23.39
CA ARG A 226 -6.18 5.76 22.62
C ARG A 226 -7.12 5.31 21.52
N LEU A 227 -6.70 4.35 20.70
CA LEU A 227 -7.53 3.81 19.63
C LEU A 227 -8.78 3.10 20.18
N SER A 228 -8.63 2.30 21.23
CA SER A 228 -9.77 1.58 21.85
C SER A 228 -10.83 2.55 22.36
N ALA A 229 -10.43 3.60 23.07
CA ALA A 229 -11.35 4.60 23.61
C ALA A 229 -12.08 5.37 22.49
N ALA A 230 -11.37 5.73 21.42
CA ALA A 230 -11.96 6.43 20.28
C ALA A 230 -12.96 5.55 19.53
N LEU A 231 -12.65 4.27 19.29
CA LEU A 231 -13.57 3.32 18.68
C LEU A 231 -14.83 3.11 19.52
N THR A 232 -14.70 2.95 20.84
CA THR A 232 -15.87 2.84 21.73
C THR A 232 -16.75 4.10 21.67
N SER A 233 -16.15 5.29 21.61
CA SER A 233 -16.87 6.56 21.56
C SER A 233 -17.61 6.74 20.23
N ALA A 234 -17.00 6.35 19.11
CA ALA A 234 -17.58 6.43 17.77
C ALA A 234 -18.85 5.57 17.59
N HIS A 235 -19.02 4.51 18.40
CA HIS A 235 -20.19 3.62 18.36
C HIS A 235 -21.34 4.07 19.30
N SER A 236 -21.21 5.20 19.99
CA SER A 236 -22.29 5.73 20.84
C SER A 236 -23.37 6.39 19.97
N PRO A 237 -24.67 6.06 20.16
CA PRO A 237 -25.75 6.64 19.38
C PRO A 237 -25.82 8.15 19.65
N GLY A 238 -25.45 8.95 18.65
CA GLY A 238 -25.36 10.41 18.72
C GLY A 238 -23.99 11.02 18.35
N GLY A 239 -22.99 10.19 18.01
CA GLY A 239 -21.61 10.63 17.77
C GLY A 239 -21.17 10.83 16.32
N LEU A 240 -22.05 10.64 15.32
CA LEU A 240 -21.69 11.00 13.94
C LEU A 240 -21.77 12.53 13.82
N PRO A 241 -20.67 13.24 13.52
CA PRO A 241 -20.79 14.62 13.07
C PRO A 241 -21.62 14.61 11.78
N ASP A 242 -22.65 15.46 11.72
CA ASP A 242 -23.57 15.62 10.57
C ASP A 242 -22.87 16.10 9.27
N ASP A 243 -21.54 16.21 9.27
CA ASP A 243 -20.77 16.75 8.17
C ASP A 243 -19.74 15.74 7.66
N LEU A 244 -20.23 14.81 6.84
CA LEU A 244 -19.40 14.09 5.86
C LEU A 244 -19.41 14.82 4.50
N SER A 245 -19.43 16.16 4.50
CA SER A 245 -19.04 16.91 3.30
C SER A 245 -17.55 16.69 3.08
N LEU A 246 -17.25 15.71 2.22
CA LEU A 246 -16.02 15.65 1.45
C LEU A 246 -15.67 17.08 0.99
N ALA A 247 -14.61 17.66 1.57
CA ALA A 247 -14.02 18.84 1.00
C ALA A 247 -13.61 18.47 -0.44
N PRO A 248 -14.10 19.20 -1.46
CA PRO A 248 -13.68 18.93 -2.83
C PRO A 248 -12.18 19.23 -2.93
N HIS A 249 -11.40 18.18 -3.19
CA HIS A 249 -10.06 18.32 -3.76
C HIS A 249 -10.22 18.79 -5.22
N GLU A 250 -10.51 20.07 -5.41
CA GLU A 250 -10.22 20.76 -6.67
C GLU A 250 -9.01 21.67 -6.44
N PRO A 251 -7.89 21.49 -7.15
CA PRO A 251 -6.87 22.52 -7.21
C PRO A 251 -7.44 23.75 -7.94
N PRO A 252 -7.21 24.98 -7.48
CA PRO A 252 -7.64 26.15 -8.23
C PRO A 252 -6.82 26.25 -9.51
N VAL A 253 -7.47 26.01 -10.65
CA VAL A 253 -7.00 26.43 -11.97
C VAL A 253 -7.85 27.61 -12.43
N THR A 254 -7.19 28.53 -13.12
CA THR A 254 -7.61 29.84 -13.67
C THR A 254 -7.35 30.99 -12.71
N GLY A 255 -6.65 32.06 -13.10
CA GLY A 255 -6.18 32.47 -14.42
C GLY A 255 -6.25 33.98 -14.47
N GLU A 256 -5.14 34.66 -14.22
CA GLU A 256 -5.05 36.11 -14.45
C GLU A 256 -4.15 36.36 -15.66
N SER A 257 -4.82 36.49 -16.80
CA SER A 257 -4.34 37.26 -17.93
C SER A 257 -4.43 38.73 -17.52
N SER A 258 -3.29 39.42 -17.43
CA SER A 258 -3.24 40.88 -17.58
C SER A 258 -1.84 41.34 -18.00
N GLY A 259 -1.80 41.98 -19.17
CA GLY A 259 -0.86 43.08 -19.41
C GLY A 259 0.41 42.75 -20.18
N VAL A 260 0.28 42.61 -21.50
CA VAL A 260 1.35 43.06 -22.41
C VAL A 260 1.51 44.58 -22.20
N ALA A 261 2.68 45.01 -21.75
CA ALA A 261 3.11 46.40 -21.88
C ALA A 261 4.37 46.40 -22.75
N GLU A 262 4.14 46.67 -24.03
CA GLU A 262 5.13 47.13 -24.98
C GLU A 262 5.73 48.45 -24.48
N SER A 263 7.05 48.50 -24.40
CA SER A 263 7.78 49.77 -24.41
C SER A 263 9.11 49.56 -25.13
N GLU A 264 9.10 49.89 -26.41
CA GLU A 264 10.27 50.20 -27.23
C GLU A 264 11.04 51.40 -26.65
N GLU A 265 12.37 51.24 -26.51
CA GLU A 265 13.51 52.14 -26.80
C GLU A 265 13.54 53.64 -26.33
N PRO A 266 14.70 54.36 -26.32
CA PRO A 266 15.98 54.07 -27.01
C PRO A 266 17.30 54.30 -26.22
N GLY A 267 18.37 53.72 -26.78
CA GLY A 267 19.76 54.19 -26.89
C GLY A 267 20.46 54.98 -25.77
N GLN A 268 21.55 54.40 -25.24
CA GLN A 268 22.93 54.90 -25.38
C GLN A 268 23.96 53.89 -24.88
#